data_AF-A0A939YGS1-F1
#
_entry.id   AF-A0A939YGS1-F1
#
_cell.length_a   1.000
_cell.length_b   1.000
_cell.length_c   1.000
_cell.angle_alpha   90.00
_cell.angle_beta   90.00
_cell.angle_gamma   90.00
#
_symmetry.space_group_name_H-M   'P 1'
#
loop_
_entity.id
_entity.type
_entity.pdbx_description
1 polymer ?
#
loop_
_entity_poly.entity_id
_entity_poly.type
_entity_poly.pdbx_seq_one_letter_code
_entity_poly.pdbx_strand_id
1 'polypeptide(L)'
;MKKLSIISLLLTVCMGIPFAAGCGTTPETTDTAAPEVTDTAPAESATEPVTTEEETYDPALDISALEKDEDGNVPVKKIDPGLLVGVDGLGRVLLTNAEVGDVREDRTVGIFYSSWHGTFAEDGYVAVNNQEILDKYPDIDVNNYNDKRWSTAHYHFWNEPIYGYYSGNDTWVIRKQAELLADAG
;
A
#
# COMPACT_ATOMS: atom_id res chain seq x y z
N MET A 1 0.87 -29.95 39.55
CA MET A 1 1.50 -31.29 39.46
C MET A 1 0.88 -31.98 38.26
N LYS A 2 1.50 -32.34 37.13
CA LYS A 2 2.84 -32.82 36.73
C LYS A 2 3.17 -32.23 35.32
N LYS A 3 4.29 -31.52 35.11
CA LYS A 3 5.55 -31.93 34.42
C LYS A 3 5.36 -32.56 33.01
N LEU A 4 5.68 -31.91 31.88
CA LEU A 4 6.98 -31.66 31.20
C LEU A 4 7.53 -32.84 30.35
N SER A 5 7.69 -32.66 29.01
CA SER A 5 8.73 -33.24 28.10
C SER A 5 8.45 -32.76 26.65
N ILE A 6 9.17 -31.83 26.01
CA ILE A 6 10.50 -31.86 25.38
C ILE A 6 10.74 -33.08 24.48
N ILE A 7 10.67 -32.86 23.15
CA ILE A 7 11.40 -33.53 22.04
C ILE A 7 11.56 -32.42 20.98
N SER A 8 12.61 -31.58 20.97
CA SER A 8 13.94 -31.81 20.37
C SER A 8 13.95 -32.74 19.16
N LEU A 9 13.79 -32.19 17.95
CA LEU A 9 14.45 -32.72 16.77
C LEU A 9 14.87 -31.56 15.85
N LEU A 10 16.12 -31.13 16.05
CA LEU A 10 16.90 -30.39 15.08
C LEU A 10 17.14 -31.28 13.86
N LEU A 11 16.78 -30.81 12.66
CA LEU A 11 17.40 -31.29 11.42
C LEU A 11 17.65 -30.09 10.50
N THR A 12 18.73 -29.37 10.79
CA THR A 12 19.41 -28.51 9.80
C THR A 12 20.24 -29.42 8.90
N VAL A 13 19.88 -29.53 7.63
CA VAL A 13 20.82 -29.92 6.57
C VAL A 13 20.77 -28.86 5.49
N CYS A 14 21.84 -28.07 5.46
CA CYS A 14 22.28 -27.28 4.32
C CYS A 14 22.31 -28.16 3.06
N MET A 15 21.76 -27.66 1.96
CA MET A 15 22.36 -27.85 0.65
C MET A 15 21.86 -26.75 -0.29
N GLY A 16 22.63 -25.66 -0.31
CA GLY A 16 22.75 -24.89 -1.53
C GLY A 16 23.37 -25.79 -2.60
N ILE A 17 22.80 -25.78 -3.79
CA ILE A 17 23.45 -26.33 -4.98
C ILE A 17 23.85 -25.13 -5.86
N PRO A 18 25.15 -25.01 -6.18
CA PRO A 18 25.69 -23.97 -7.03
C PRO A 18 25.47 -24.35 -8.51
N PHE A 19 25.42 -23.36 -9.40
CA PHE A 19 25.80 -23.60 -10.78
C PHE A 19 26.67 -22.46 -11.27
N ALA A 20 27.98 -22.74 -11.27
CA ALA A 20 29.01 -21.90 -11.86
C ALA A 20 29.13 -22.20 -13.36
N ALA A 21 29.55 -21.15 -14.06
CA ALA A 21 30.01 -21.01 -15.44
C ALA A 21 30.61 -22.23 -16.18
N GLY A 22 30.39 -22.24 -17.51
CA GLY A 22 31.50 -22.37 -18.47
C GLY A 22 31.29 -23.32 -19.66
N CYS A 23 31.24 -22.76 -20.88
CA CYS A 23 31.93 -23.22 -22.12
C CYS A 23 31.53 -22.24 -23.25
N GLY A 24 32.38 -21.48 -23.94
CA GLY A 24 33.78 -21.67 -24.27
C GLY A 24 33.95 -22.30 -25.67
N THR A 25 33.71 -21.55 -26.75
CA THR A 25 34.31 -21.84 -28.08
C THR A 25 34.63 -20.53 -28.83
N THR A 26 35.90 -20.34 -29.15
CA THR A 26 36.48 -19.51 -30.23
C THR A 26 37.28 -20.47 -31.13
N PRO A 27 37.59 -20.19 -32.42
CA PRO A 27 38.22 -18.95 -32.90
C PRO A 27 37.83 -18.46 -34.32
N GLU A 28 38.10 -17.19 -34.64
CA GLU A 28 38.96 -16.82 -35.80
C GLU A 28 39.32 -15.32 -35.79
N THR A 29 40.52 -15.04 -36.28
CA THR A 29 41.31 -13.81 -36.14
C THR A 29 41.33 -13.02 -37.44
N THR A 30 41.22 -11.69 -37.38
CA THR A 30 42.00 -10.68 -38.14
C THR A 30 41.56 -9.30 -37.62
N ASP A 31 42.33 -8.67 -36.73
CA ASP A 31 43.44 -7.74 -36.98
C ASP A 31 43.00 -6.37 -37.54
N THR A 32 43.04 -5.32 -36.69
CA THR A 32 43.63 -4.01 -37.00
C THR A 32 43.69 -3.15 -35.72
N ALA A 33 44.93 -2.93 -35.28
CA ALA A 33 45.54 -1.85 -34.49
C ALA A 33 44.70 -0.81 -33.71
N ALA A 34 45.16 -0.59 -32.46
CA ALA A 34 44.78 0.44 -31.48
C ALA A 34 45.26 1.88 -31.86
N PRO A 35 44.93 2.92 -31.06
CA PRO A 35 45.74 3.15 -29.85
C PRO A 35 44.95 3.53 -28.58
N GLU A 36 45.33 2.83 -27.51
CA GLU A 36 45.66 3.28 -26.15
C GLU A 36 45.21 4.69 -25.68
N VAL A 37 44.33 4.74 -24.68
CA VAL A 37 44.31 5.80 -23.66
C VAL A 37 44.16 5.15 -22.27
N THR A 38 45.02 5.65 -21.39
CA THR A 38 45.39 5.37 -20.00
C THR A 38 44.31 5.12 -18.94
N ASP A 39 44.81 4.57 -17.83
CA ASP A 39 44.22 3.80 -16.74
C ASP A 39 43.71 4.61 -15.52
N THR A 40 42.76 4.00 -14.77
CA THR A 40 42.45 4.06 -13.32
C THR A 40 41.80 5.31 -12.63
N ALA A 41 40.48 5.15 -12.33
CA ALA A 41 39.68 5.22 -11.07
C ALA A 41 39.83 6.34 -9.99
N PRO A 42 38.86 6.51 -9.05
CA PRO A 42 37.40 6.27 -9.03
C PRO A 42 36.59 7.54 -8.67
N ALA A 43 35.27 7.51 -8.93
CA ALA A 43 34.34 8.55 -8.53
C ALA A 43 34.28 8.72 -7.01
N GLU A 44 34.54 9.94 -6.55
CA GLU A 44 34.45 10.38 -5.17
C GLU A 44 32.97 10.36 -4.72
N SER A 45 32.72 9.58 -3.67
CA SER A 45 31.44 9.47 -2.97
C SER A 45 31.13 10.77 -2.25
N ALA A 46 30.32 11.65 -2.88
CA ALA A 46 29.68 12.75 -2.19
C ALA A 46 28.42 12.22 -1.47
N THR A 47 28.56 11.93 -0.17
CA THR A 47 27.43 11.78 0.75
C THR A 47 26.73 13.13 0.88
N GLU A 48 25.58 13.28 0.24
CA GLU A 48 24.60 14.33 0.57
C GLU A 48 24.11 14.09 2.02
N PRO A 49 24.03 15.12 2.87
CA PRO A 49 23.59 14.95 4.25
C PRO A 49 22.11 14.54 4.27
N VAL A 50 21.80 13.53 5.07
CA VAL A 50 20.43 13.17 5.44
C VAL A 50 19.80 14.42 6.07
N THR A 51 18.91 15.08 5.33
CA THR A 51 18.02 16.08 5.89
C THR A 51 17.05 15.32 6.78
N THR A 52 17.25 15.42 8.09
CA THR A 52 16.25 15.03 9.07
C THR A 52 15.01 15.86 8.78
N GLU A 53 13.98 15.25 8.21
CA GLU A 53 12.65 15.83 8.18
C GLU A 53 12.25 16.03 9.65
N GLU A 54 12.13 17.29 10.09
CA GLU A 54 11.55 17.58 11.40
C GLU A 54 10.09 17.10 11.34
N GLU A 55 9.81 15.96 11.97
CA GLU A 55 8.43 15.58 12.31
C GLU A 55 7.86 16.75 13.13
N THR A 56 7.04 17.56 12.47
CA THR A 56 6.37 18.68 13.10
C THR A 56 5.36 18.07 14.07
N TYR A 57 5.62 18.21 15.37
CA TYR A 57 4.73 17.72 16.43
C TYR A 57 3.34 18.33 16.25
N ASP A 58 2.38 17.51 15.86
CA ASP A 58 0.96 17.87 15.85
C ASP A 58 0.32 17.38 17.15
N PRO A 59 -0.07 18.30 18.06
CA PRO A 59 -0.65 17.94 19.35
C PRO A 59 -1.99 17.21 19.23
N ALA A 60 -2.67 17.26 18.08
CA ALA A 60 -3.87 16.45 17.85
C ALA A 60 -3.55 14.94 17.72
N LEU A 61 -2.28 14.58 17.57
CA LEU A 61 -1.81 13.21 17.38
C LEU A 61 -1.30 12.59 18.68
N ASP A 62 -1.09 13.43 19.68
CA ASP A 62 -0.56 13.03 20.96
C ASP A 62 -1.68 12.44 21.83
N ILE A 63 -1.90 11.14 21.67
CA ILE A 63 -2.83 10.38 22.51
C ILE A 63 -2.42 10.36 23.98
N SER A 64 -1.17 10.73 24.32
CA SER A 64 -0.71 10.81 25.72
C SER A 64 -1.23 12.05 26.43
N ALA A 65 -1.63 13.09 25.68
CA ALA A 65 -2.24 14.31 26.19
C ALA A 65 -3.75 14.22 26.42
N LEU A 66 -4.39 13.11 26.03
CA LEU A 66 -5.82 12.89 26.23
C LEU A 66 -6.13 12.56 27.70
N GLU A 67 -7.22 13.12 28.21
CA GLU A 67 -7.73 12.78 29.55
C GLU A 67 -8.06 11.29 29.61
N LYS A 68 -7.62 10.62 30.69
CA LYS A 68 -7.88 9.20 30.91
C LYS A 68 -9.05 9.02 31.84
N ASP A 69 -9.83 7.95 31.64
CA ASP A 69 -10.89 7.54 32.55
C ASP A 69 -10.32 7.01 33.88
N GLU A 70 -11.22 6.66 34.81
CA GLU A 70 -10.86 6.15 36.14
C GLU A 70 -10.03 4.85 36.08
N ASP A 71 -10.09 4.13 34.96
CA ASP A 71 -9.35 2.90 34.69
C ASP A 71 -8.01 3.15 33.97
N GLY A 72 -7.68 4.40 33.65
CA GLY A 72 -6.45 4.80 32.97
C GLY A 72 -6.48 4.65 31.45
N ASN A 73 -7.64 4.41 30.86
CA ASN A 73 -7.84 4.32 29.40
C ASN A 73 -8.24 5.67 28.83
N VAL A 74 -7.89 5.91 27.56
CA VAL A 74 -8.45 7.05 26.82
C VAL A 74 -9.93 6.76 26.57
N PRO A 75 -10.87 7.66 26.92
CA PRO A 75 -12.29 7.44 26.69
C PRO A 75 -12.55 7.40 25.18
N VAL A 76 -12.74 6.19 24.66
CA VAL A 76 -13.11 5.99 23.26
C VAL A 76 -14.59 6.25 23.12
N LYS A 77 -14.97 7.23 22.30
CA LYS A 77 -16.37 7.44 21.93
C LYS A 77 -16.87 6.19 21.22
N LYS A 78 -17.78 5.44 21.86
CA LYS A 78 -18.47 4.33 21.21
C LYS A 78 -19.31 4.90 20.07
N ILE A 79 -18.98 4.49 18.85
CA ILE A 79 -19.71 4.89 17.65
C ILE A 79 -20.96 4.02 17.56
N ASP A 80 -22.11 4.64 17.28
CA ASP A 80 -23.34 3.93 16.97
C ASP A 80 -23.55 3.96 15.45
N PRO A 81 -23.13 2.92 14.71
CA PRO A 81 -23.29 2.86 13.26
C PRO A 81 -24.77 2.81 12.84
N GLY A 82 -25.71 2.57 13.76
CA GLY A 82 -27.15 2.64 13.49
C GLY A 82 -27.65 4.03 13.10
N LEU A 83 -26.84 5.07 13.31
CA LEU A 83 -27.12 6.44 12.87
C LEU A 83 -26.67 6.73 11.43
N LEU A 84 -25.92 5.82 10.80
CA LEU A 84 -25.45 5.99 9.42
C LEU A 84 -26.52 5.49 8.44
N VAL A 85 -26.89 6.35 7.49
CA VAL A 85 -27.79 6.01 6.38
C VAL A 85 -27.08 6.29 5.06
N GLY A 86 -27.38 5.48 4.04
CA GLY A 86 -26.70 5.57 2.76
C GLY A 86 -27.51 5.02 1.61
N VAL A 87 -27.28 5.60 0.44
CA VAL A 87 -27.74 5.11 -0.86
C VAL A 87 -26.51 5.00 -1.75
N ASP A 88 -26.30 3.84 -2.36
CA ASP A 88 -25.15 3.65 -3.24
C ASP A 88 -25.38 4.20 -4.66
N GLY A 89 -24.33 4.15 -5.49
CA GLY A 89 -24.39 4.64 -6.88
C GLY A 89 -25.37 3.90 -7.80
N LEU A 90 -25.90 2.74 -7.38
CA LEU A 90 -26.93 1.98 -8.09
C LEU A 90 -28.34 2.29 -7.57
N GLY A 91 -28.47 3.19 -6.59
CA GLY A 91 -29.75 3.55 -5.96
C GLY A 91 -30.22 2.57 -4.89
N ARG A 92 -29.37 1.65 -4.42
CA ARG A 92 -29.72 0.71 -3.35
C ARG A 92 -29.58 1.42 -2.00
N VAL A 93 -30.59 1.29 -1.16
CA VAL A 93 -30.62 1.89 0.18
C VAL A 93 -30.05 0.89 1.19
N LEU A 94 -29.22 1.37 2.12
CA LEU A 94 -28.77 0.54 3.24
C LEU A 94 -29.96 0.09 4.09
N LEU A 95 -29.98 -1.21 4.42
CA LEU A 95 -31.04 -1.81 5.22
C LEU A 95 -30.97 -1.32 6.66
N THR A 96 -32.14 -1.11 7.26
CA THR A 96 -32.27 -0.73 8.67
C THR A 96 -32.18 -1.94 9.59
N ASN A 97 -31.86 -1.73 10.88
CA ASN A 97 -31.89 -2.81 11.88
C ASN A 97 -33.27 -3.49 11.95
N ALA A 98 -34.37 -2.79 11.68
CA ALA A 98 -35.70 -3.40 11.62
C ALA A 98 -35.83 -4.48 10.51
N GLU A 99 -35.02 -4.39 9.46
CA GLU A 99 -35.02 -5.33 8.33
C GLU A 99 -34.02 -6.48 8.51
N VAL A 100 -32.86 -6.22 9.14
CA VAL A 100 -31.77 -7.20 9.27
C VAL A 100 -31.63 -7.83 10.66
N GLY A 101 -32.24 -7.23 11.68
CA GLY A 101 -32.14 -7.63 13.08
C GLY A 101 -30.85 -7.17 13.77
N ASP A 102 -30.68 -7.64 15.01
CA ASP A 102 -29.53 -7.32 15.85
C ASP A 102 -28.24 -8.03 15.40
N VAL A 103 -27.11 -7.60 16.00
CA VAL A 103 -25.78 -8.18 15.75
C VAL A 103 -25.79 -9.69 15.98
N ARG A 104 -25.18 -10.42 15.05
CA ARG A 104 -25.11 -11.88 15.07
C ARG A 104 -23.75 -12.35 15.57
N GLU A 105 -23.72 -12.84 16.82
CA GLU A 105 -22.51 -13.33 17.49
C GLU A 105 -21.84 -14.53 16.79
N ASP A 106 -22.57 -15.24 15.92
CA ASP A 106 -22.08 -16.41 15.19
C ASP A 106 -21.45 -16.06 13.82
N ARG A 107 -21.18 -14.77 13.56
CA ARG A 107 -20.64 -14.26 12.30
C ARG A 107 -19.50 -13.28 12.52
N THR A 108 -18.59 -13.20 11.56
CA THR A 108 -17.47 -12.27 11.55
C THR A 108 -17.39 -11.58 10.20
N VAL A 109 -17.11 -10.29 10.21
CA VAL A 109 -16.87 -9.48 9.01
C VAL A 109 -15.37 -9.20 8.90
N GLY A 110 -14.84 -9.31 7.69
CA GLY A 110 -13.45 -8.94 7.39
C GLY A 110 -13.43 -7.89 6.29
N ILE A 111 -12.55 -6.90 6.43
CA ILE A 111 -12.35 -5.82 5.47
C ILE A 111 -10.93 -5.92 4.92
N PHE A 112 -10.80 -5.88 3.59
CA PHE A 112 -9.50 -5.76 2.94
C PHE A 112 -9.12 -4.29 2.84
N TYR A 113 -7.96 -3.95 3.38
CA TYR A 113 -7.38 -2.61 3.32
C TYR A 113 -6.02 -2.70 2.62
N SER A 114 -5.77 -1.81 1.65
CA SER A 114 -4.54 -1.77 0.87
C SER A 114 -3.88 -0.40 1.01
N SER A 115 -2.61 -0.41 1.42
CA SER A 115 -1.77 0.78 1.56
C SER A 115 -0.78 0.96 0.40
N TRP A 116 -0.99 0.29 -0.74
CA TRP A 116 -0.07 0.31 -1.89
C TRP A 116 0.36 1.73 -2.27
N HIS A 117 -0.58 2.68 -2.32
CA HIS A 117 -0.39 4.04 -2.85
C HIS A 117 0.56 4.94 -2.02
N GLY A 118 1.42 4.35 -1.17
CA GLY A 118 2.33 5.00 -0.22
C GLY A 118 2.97 6.29 -0.71
N THR A 119 3.77 6.24 -1.77
CA THR A 119 4.55 7.38 -2.28
C THR A 119 3.95 8.03 -3.53
N PHE A 120 2.69 7.70 -3.88
CA PHE A 120 2.08 8.13 -5.15
C PHE A 120 2.21 9.64 -5.42
N ALA A 121 1.79 10.46 -4.44
CA ALA A 121 1.80 11.91 -4.60
C ALA A 121 3.19 12.52 -4.37
N GLU A 122 4.00 11.93 -3.49
CA GLU A 122 5.40 12.33 -3.22
C GLU A 122 6.27 12.18 -4.47
N ASP A 123 6.10 11.09 -5.20
CA ASP A 123 6.83 10.77 -6.42
C ASP A 123 6.34 11.59 -7.65
N GLY A 124 5.31 12.43 -7.47
CA GLY A 124 4.76 13.28 -8.53
C GLY A 124 4.09 12.51 -9.67
N TYR A 125 3.60 11.30 -9.41
CA TYR A 125 2.90 10.52 -10.42
C TYR A 125 1.54 11.12 -10.77
N VAL A 126 1.12 10.91 -12.02
CA VAL A 126 -0.20 11.32 -12.49
C VAL A 126 -1.21 10.22 -12.17
N ALA A 127 -2.29 10.60 -11.48
CA ALA A 127 -3.42 9.72 -11.27
C ALA A 127 -4.25 9.59 -12.55
N VAL A 128 -4.66 8.37 -12.86
CA VAL A 128 -5.57 8.10 -13.97
C VAL A 128 -6.89 7.59 -13.43
N ASN A 129 -7.98 8.26 -13.81
CA ASN A 129 -9.33 7.81 -13.51
C ASN A 129 -9.85 6.90 -14.63
N ASN A 130 -10.05 5.62 -14.32
CA ASN A 130 -10.59 4.66 -15.28
C ASN A 130 -12.02 5.01 -15.70
N GLN A 131 -12.85 5.52 -14.78
CA GLN A 131 -14.23 5.88 -15.11
C GLN A 131 -14.26 7.02 -16.14
N GLU A 132 -13.41 8.04 -15.99
CA GLU A 132 -13.33 9.13 -16.97
C GLU A 132 -12.88 8.66 -18.36
N ILE A 133 -11.98 7.68 -18.44
CA ILE A 133 -11.56 7.07 -19.71
C ILE A 133 -12.75 6.34 -20.35
N LEU A 134 -13.47 5.55 -19.58
CA LEU A 134 -14.64 4.80 -20.06
C LEU A 134 -15.77 5.73 -20.53
N ASP A 135 -16.02 6.81 -19.79
CA ASP A 135 -17.04 7.80 -20.14
C ASP A 135 -16.65 8.57 -21.42
N LYS A 136 -15.35 8.85 -21.60
CA LYS A 136 -14.81 9.54 -22.78
C LYS A 136 -14.78 8.64 -24.02
N TYR A 137 -14.52 7.35 -23.85
CA TYR A 137 -14.37 6.37 -24.94
C TYR A 137 -15.29 5.16 -24.71
N PRO A 138 -16.60 5.30 -24.94
CA PRO A 138 -17.56 4.21 -24.69
C PRO A 138 -17.37 2.99 -25.62
N ASP A 139 -16.61 3.15 -26.71
CA ASP A 139 -16.26 2.12 -27.68
C ASP A 139 -14.92 1.42 -27.36
N ILE A 140 -14.25 1.77 -26.26
CA ILE A 140 -12.98 1.13 -25.88
C ILE A 140 -13.20 -0.36 -25.56
N ASP A 141 -12.36 -1.22 -26.13
CA ASP A 141 -12.35 -2.64 -25.74
C ASP A 141 -11.61 -2.77 -24.41
N VAL A 142 -12.37 -3.02 -23.33
CA VAL A 142 -11.85 -3.18 -21.97
C VAL A 142 -10.87 -4.35 -21.81
N ASN A 143 -10.86 -5.31 -22.74
CA ASN A 143 -9.93 -6.43 -22.71
C ASN A 143 -8.68 -6.18 -23.57
N ASN A 144 -8.62 -5.05 -24.30
CA ASN A 144 -7.45 -4.68 -25.07
C ASN A 144 -6.53 -3.77 -24.24
N TYR A 145 -5.65 -4.40 -23.47
CA TYR A 145 -4.66 -3.71 -22.63
C TYR A 145 -3.59 -2.91 -23.39
N ASN A 146 -3.50 -3.08 -24.72
CA ASN A 146 -2.54 -2.35 -25.57
C ASN A 146 -3.17 -1.13 -26.27
N ASP A 147 -4.46 -0.85 -26.03
CA ASP A 147 -5.09 0.35 -26.57
C ASP A 147 -4.45 1.60 -25.95
N LYS A 148 -3.93 2.49 -26.79
CA LYS A 148 -3.24 3.73 -26.37
C LYS A 148 -4.16 4.74 -25.69
N ARG A 149 -5.48 4.54 -25.76
CA ARG A 149 -6.47 5.33 -25.00
C ARG A 149 -6.41 5.02 -23.51
N TRP A 150 -5.93 3.83 -23.14
CA TRP A 150 -5.46 3.59 -21.77
C TRP A 150 -4.21 4.43 -21.51
N SER A 151 -4.18 5.13 -20.39
CA SER A 151 -3.02 5.92 -20.01
C SER A 151 -1.82 5.01 -19.74
N THR A 152 -0.62 5.47 -20.08
CA THR A 152 0.62 4.77 -19.75
C THR A 152 1.14 5.11 -18.34
N ALA A 153 0.35 5.82 -17.53
CA ALA A 153 0.73 6.16 -16.17
C ALA A 153 0.75 4.91 -15.26
N HIS A 154 1.52 4.99 -14.18
CA HIS A 154 1.70 3.87 -13.26
C HIS A 154 0.47 3.64 -12.36
N TYR A 155 -0.30 4.68 -12.07
CA TYR A 155 -1.35 4.64 -11.06
C TYR A 155 -2.72 4.88 -11.69
N HIS A 156 -3.55 3.83 -11.61
CA HIS A 156 -4.92 3.84 -12.08
C HIS A 156 -5.87 3.67 -10.90
N PHE A 157 -6.87 4.54 -10.85
CA PHE A 157 -7.93 4.55 -9.87
C PHE A 157 -9.24 4.24 -10.59
N TRP A 158 -10.08 3.41 -9.98
CA TRP A 158 -11.40 3.11 -10.55
C TRP A 158 -12.28 4.35 -10.66
N ASN A 159 -12.23 5.20 -9.65
CA ASN A 159 -12.83 6.53 -9.62
C ASN A 159 -12.01 7.43 -8.70
N GLU A 160 -12.31 8.72 -8.67
CA GLU A 160 -11.70 9.66 -7.72
C GLU A 160 -12.00 9.23 -6.27
N PRO A 161 -10.97 8.99 -5.42
CA PRO A 161 -11.20 8.69 -4.01
C PRO A 161 -11.82 9.88 -3.26
N ILE A 162 -12.53 9.62 -2.16
CA ILE A 162 -13.19 10.67 -1.36
C ILE A 162 -12.23 11.76 -0.83
N TYR A 163 -10.96 11.42 -0.62
CA TYR A 163 -9.91 12.34 -0.20
C TYR A 163 -9.02 12.81 -1.36
N GLY A 164 -9.49 12.66 -2.61
CA GLY A 164 -8.73 12.91 -3.82
C GLY A 164 -7.64 11.87 -4.07
N TYR A 165 -6.71 12.16 -4.97
CA TYR A 165 -5.56 11.30 -5.26
C TYR A 165 -4.44 11.48 -4.22
N TYR A 166 -4.69 10.98 -3.02
CA TYR A 166 -3.83 11.15 -1.85
C TYR A 166 -2.54 10.31 -1.88
N SER A 167 -1.54 10.74 -1.10
CA SER A 167 -0.37 9.91 -0.76
C SER A 167 -0.75 8.89 0.29
N GLY A 168 -0.37 7.62 0.13
CA GLY A 168 -0.63 6.59 1.13
C GLY A 168 0.09 6.84 2.47
N ASN A 169 1.06 7.75 2.51
CA ASN A 169 1.74 8.20 3.72
C ASN A 169 1.10 9.44 4.36
N ASP A 170 0.09 10.05 3.75
CA ASP A 170 -0.57 11.24 4.31
C ASP A 170 -1.28 10.86 5.61
N THR A 171 -0.77 11.39 6.72
CA THR A 171 -1.25 10.99 8.04
C THR A 171 -2.64 11.53 8.33
N TRP A 172 -3.06 12.64 7.72
CA TRP A 172 -4.43 13.12 7.82
C TRP A 172 -5.39 12.14 7.15
N VAL A 173 -5.04 11.65 5.96
CA VAL A 173 -5.86 10.67 5.23
C VAL A 173 -5.95 9.34 5.97
N ILE A 174 -4.83 8.82 6.48
CA ILE A 174 -4.81 7.56 7.24
C ILE A 174 -5.75 7.65 8.45
N ARG A 175 -5.77 8.78 9.17
CA ARG A 175 -6.69 8.98 10.30
C ARG A 175 -8.14 8.98 9.87
N LYS A 176 -8.45 9.67 8.78
CA LYS A 176 -9.81 9.70 8.23
C LYS A 176 -10.26 8.33 7.73
N GLN A 177 -9.35 7.52 7.21
CA GLN A 177 -9.66 6.13 6.86
C GLN A 177 -9.85 5.25 8.10
N ALA A 178 -9.08 5.47 9.16
CA ALA A 178 -9.29 4.79 10.44
C ALA A 178 -10.64 5.16 11.08
N GLU A 179 -11.06 6.42 10.99
CA GLU A 179 -12.42 6.86 11.37
C GLU A 179 -13.48 6.09 10.57
N LEU A 180 -13.35 6.02 9.24
CA LEU A 180 -14.30 5.27 8.39
C LEU A 180 -14.32 3.76 8.69
N LEU A 181 -13.17 3.17 9.04
CA LEU A 181 -13.10 1.76 9.43
C LEU A 181 -13.73 1.52 10.80
N ALA A 182 -13.58 2.45 11.75
CA ALA A 182 -14.26 2.37 13.04
C ALA A 182 -15.77 2.56 12.91
N ASP A 183 -16.22 3.42 12.00
CA ASP A 183 -17.63 3.62 11.66
C ASP A 183 -18.25 2.40 10.97
N ALA A 184 -17.45 1.57 10.30
CA ALA A 184 -17.92 0.37 9.60
C ALA A 184 -18.31 -0.79 10.55
N GLY A 185 -17.92 -0.72 11.83
CA GLY A 185 -18.28 -1.70 12.87
C GLY A 185 -17.12 -2.53 13.40
#